data_AF-A0A9E3FJK5-F1
#
_entry.id   AF-A0A9E3FJK5-F1
#
_cell.length_a   1.000
_cell.length_b   1.000
_cell.length_c   1.000
_cell.angle_alpha   90.00
_cell.angle_beta   90.00
_cell.angle_gamma   90.00
#
_symmetry.space_group_name_H-M   'P 1'
#
loop_
_entity.id
_entity.type
_entity.pdbx_description
1 polymer ?
#
loop_
_entity_poly.entity_id
_entity_poly.type
_entity_poly.pdbx_seq_one_letter_code
_entity_poly.pdbx_strand_id
1 'polypeptide(L)'
;MKGQHPGEYCLMLEGPYLSVSEAEHALRDPFIEEWVEETGRYRIHNLNEMMITPGVPLGQLGVEMVDERVFRLYSLDPRHPLTERKAEGVAEALKRQDMFDEMWVEPRWPEEGEEVEAES
;
A
#
# COMPACT_ATOMS: atom_id res chain seq x y z
N MET A 1 -11.37 6.78 18.58
CA MET A 1 -11.57 7.15 17.17
C MET A 1 -10.23 7.60 16.60
N LYS A 2 -9.53 6.73 15.86
CA LYS A 2 -8.33 7.16 15.12
C LYS A 2 -8.81 7.65 13.76
N GLY A 3 -8.54 8.93 13.50
CA GLY A 3 -9.09 9.69 12.38
C GLY A 3 -8.65 9.09 11.05
N GLN A 4 -9.64 8.68 10.28
CA GLN A 4 -9.56 8.58 8.84
C GLN A 4 -9.96 9.95 8.30
N HIS A 5 -9.09 10.58 7.53
CA HIS A 5 -9.36 11.92 7.00
C HIS A 5 -10.37 11.84 5.84
N PRO A 6 -11.35 12.74 5.75
CA PRO A 6 -12.13 12.87 4.52
C PRO A 6 -11.17 13.21 3.36
N GLY A 7 -11.17 12.39 2.31
CA GLY A 7 -10.31 12.56 1.13
C GLY A 7 -9.01 11.72 1.11
N GLU A 8 -8.91 10.68 1.94
CA GLU A 8 -7.88 9.65 1.77
C GLU A 8 -8.17 8.80 0.53
N TYR A 9 -7.11 8.32 -0.11
CA TYR A 9 -7.18 7.41 -1.25
C TYR A 9 -6.44 6.11 -0.93
N CYS A 10 -6.75 5.07 -1.70
CA CYS A 10 -6.01 3.83 -1.74
C CYS A 10 -5.71 3.44 -3.19
N LEU A 11 -4.78 2.51 -3.35
CA LEU A 11 -4.52 1.86 -4.62
C LEU A 11 -5.05 0.44 -4.55
N MET A 12 -5.92 0.10 -5.48
CA MET A 12 -6.42 -1.26 -5.67
C MET A 12 -5.50 -1.98 -6.64
N LEU A 13 -5.19 -3.23 -6.33
CA LEU A 13 -4.26 -4.08 -7.05
C LEU A 13 -4.92 -5.43 -7.32
N GLU A 14 -5.01 -5.84 -8.57
CA GLU A 14 -5.38 -7.20 -8.96
C GLU A 14 -4.13 -7.95 -9.44
N GLY A 15 -3.94 -9.19 -9.00
CA GLY A 15 -2.79 -9.97 -9.43
C GLY A 15 -2.88 -11.45 -9.11
N PRO A 16 -1.88 -12.25 -9.49
CA PRO A 16 -1.92 -13.71 -9.36
C PRO A 16 -1.73 -14.22 -7.92
N TYR A 17 -1.66 -13.33 -6.93
CA TYR A 17 -1.32 -13.65 -5.54
C TYR A 17 -2.52 -14.17 -4.74
N LEU A 18 -2.29 -15.18 -3.91
CA LEU A 18 -3.31 -15.84 -3.09
C LEU A 18 -3.26 -15.43 -1.62
N SER A 19 -2.31 -14.58 -1.24
CA SER A 19 -2.20 -14.07 0.14
C SER A 19 -1.63 -12.66 0.19
N VAL A 20 -1.91 -11.96 1.29
CA VAL A 20 -1.33 -10.64 1.58
C VAL A 20 0.20 -10.70 1.61
N SER A 21 0.78 -11.76 2.17
CA SER A 21 2.23 -11.91 2.24
C SER A 21 2.87 -11.98 0.85
N GLU A 22 2.25 -12.71 -0.09
CA GLU A 22 2.74 -12.79 -1.47
C GLU A 22 2.65 -11.43 -2.17
N ALA A 23 1.53 -10.73 -2.01
CA ALA A 23 1.36 -9.38 -2.56
C ALA A 23 2.34 -8.37 -1.94
N GLU A 24 2.63 -8.46 -0.64
CA GLU A 24 3.64 -7.63 0.01
C GLU A 24 5.06 -7.90 -0.52
N HIS A 25 5.41 -9.15 -0.78
CA HIS A 25 6.69 -9.50 -1.39
C HIS A 25 6.79 -8.95 -2.81
N ALA A 26 5.77 -9.18 -3.63
CA ALA A 26 5.70 -8.62 -4.99
C ALA A 26 5.83 -7.10 -5.02
N LEU A 27 5.25 -6.41 -4.03
CA LEU A 27 5.35 -4.97 -3.86
C LEU A 27 6.76 -4.52 -3.45
N ARG A 28 7.39 -5.21 -2.50
CA ARG A 28 8.59 -4.71 -1.81
C ARG A 28 9.90 -5.20 -2.44
N ASP A 29 9.92 -6.44 -2.92
CA ASP A 29 11.14 -7.12 -3.36
C ASP A 29 11.89 -6.33 -4.45
N PRO A 30 11.24 -5.76 -5.50
CA PRO A 30 11.96 -4.98 -6.51
C PRO A 30 12.73 -3.78 -5.94
N PHE A 31 12.16 -3.10 -4.94
CA PHE A 31 12.81 -1.95 -4.29
C PHE A 31 13.92 -2.38 -3.33
N ILE A 32 13.74 -3.53 -2.67
CA ILE A 32 14.77 -4.10 -1.79
C ILE A 32 15.97 -4.56 -2.63
N GLU A 33 15.72 -5.19 -3.78
CA GLU A 33 16.75 -5.62 -4.72
C GLU A 33 17.56 -4.41 -5.22
N GLU A 34 16.89 -3.37 -5.74
CA GLU A 34 17.54 -2.12 -6.17
C GLU A 34 18.39 -1.51 -5.05
N TRP A 35 17.84 -1.44 -3.82
CA TRP A 35 18.58 -0.91 -2.67
C TRP A 35 19.82 -1.75 -2.32
N VAL A 36 19.72 -3.08 -2.38
CA VAL A 36 20.84 -3.97 -2.09
C VAL A 36 21.91 -3.84 -3.18
N GLU A 37 21.51 -3.68 -4.44
CA GLU A 37 22.44 -3.43 -5.54
C GLU A 37 23.20 -2.10 -5.35
N GLU A 38 22.51 -1.04 -4.93
CA GLU A 38 23.12 0.28 -4.72
C GLU A 38 24.00 0.36 -3.46
N THR A 39 23.58 -0.27 -2.37
CA THR A 39 24.17 -0.04 -1.03
C THR A 39 24.91 -1.24 -0.45
N GLY A 40 24.73 -2.43 -1.04
CA GLY A 40 25.34 -3.68 -0.61
C GLY A 40 24.78 -4.27 0.70
N ARG A 41 23.70 -3.72 1.27
CA ARG A 41 23.11 -4.22 2.53
C ARG A 41 21.63 -3.88 2.66
N TYR A 42 20.88 -4.74 3.35
CA TYR A 42 19.49 -4.50 3.72
C TYR A 42 19.21 -4.79 5.21
N ARG A 43 18.38 -3.95 5.81
CA ARG A 43 17.75 -4.14 7.12
C ARG A 43 16.31 -3.66 7.05
N ILE A 44 15.42 -4.23 7.86
CA ILE A 44 13.98 -3.91 7.81
C ILE A 44 13.65 -2.42 7.98
N HIS A 45 14.42 -1.67 8.79
CA HIS A 45 14.21 -0.23 8.95
C HIS A 45 14.50 0.58 7.67
N ASN A 46 15.28 0.04 6.73
CA ASN A 46 15.55 0.70 5.45
C ASN A 46 14.28 0.79 4.59
N LEU A 47 13.22 0.03 4.85
CA LEU A 47 11.93 0.20 4.16
C LEU A 47 11.36 1.62 4.33
N ASN A 48 11.63 2.28 5.46
CA ASN A 48 11.21 3.67 5.66
C ASN A 48 12.12 4.69 4.96
N GLU A 49 13.27 4.25 4.45
CA GLU A 49 14.23 5.06 3.69
C GLU A 49 14.02 4.91 2.18
N MET A 50 13.40 3.81 1.73
CA MET A 50 13.04 3.56 0.34
C MET A 50 11.75 4.29 -0.03
N MET A 51 11.83 5.14 -1.05
CA MET A 51 10.69 5.92 -1.53
C MET A 51 10.14 5.30 -2.81
N ILE A 52 8.91 4.78 -2.76
CA ILE A 52 8.25 4.27 -3.98
C ILE A 52 7.86 5.43 -4.92
N THR A 53 7.49 6.57 -4.33
CA THR A 53 7.26 7.85 -5.00
C THR A 53 7.54 8.98 -4.02
N PRO A 54 7.84 10.23 -4.45
CA PRO A 54 8.15 11.31 -3.53
C PRO A 54 7.09 11.50 -2.43
N GLY A 55 7.52 11.38 -1.17
CA GLY A 55 6.66 11.51 0.01
C GLY A 55 5.81 10.28 0.35
N VAL A 56 6.12 9.10 -0.20
CA VAL A 56 5.56 7.80 0.19
C VAL A 56 6.70 6.81 0.44
N PRO A 57 7.11 6.60 1.70
CA PRO A 57 8.04 5.54 2.08
C PRO A 57 7.40 4.16 1.96
N LEU A 58 8.14 3.19 1.44
CA LEU A 58 7.65 1.82 1.27
C LEU A 58 7.22 1.18 2.59
N GLY A 59 7.96 1.45 3.68
CA GLY A 59 7.64 0.98 5.03
C GLY A 59 6.39 1.60 5.67
N GLN A 60 5.82 2.64 5.05
CA GLN A 60 4.54 3.23 5.47
C GLN A 60 3.34 2.67 4.72
N LEU A 61 3.54 1.70 3.81
CA LEU A 61 2.46 1.10 3.06
C LEU A 61 2.02 -0.23 3.67
N GLY A 62 0.71 -0.36 3.86
CA GLY A 62 0.03 -1.59 4.26
C GLY A 62 -0.74 -2.18 3.10
N VAL A 63 -0.82 -3.51 3.07
CA VAL A 63 -1.58 -4.29 2.10
C VAL A 63 -2.65 -5.07 2.84
N GLU A 64 -3.88 -5.03 2.35
CA GLU A 64 -4.99 -5.87 2.80
C GLU A 64 -5.62 -6.56 1.59
N MET A 65 -6.09 -7.79 1.75
CA MET A 65 -6.87 -8.48 0.72
C MET A 65 -8.35 -8.14 0.95
N VAL A 66 -9.01 -7.63 -0.09
CA VAL A 66 -10.41 -7.18 -0.01
C VAL A 66 -11.36 -8.08 -0.80
N ASP A 67 -10.83 -8.82 -1.78
CA ASP A 67 -11.53 -9.87 -2.53
C ASP A 67 -10.51 -10.91 -3.00
N GLU A 68 -10.97 -12.01 -3.61
CA GLU A 68 -10.10 -12.99 -4.24
C GLU A 68 -9.16 -12.29 -5.24
N ARG A 69 -7.85 -12.35 -4.97
CA ARG A 69 -6.78 -11.75 -5.80
C ARG A 69 -6.81 -10.23 -5.92
N VAL A 70 -7.69 -9.56 -5.18
CA VAL A 70 -7.78 -8.10 -5.14
C VAL A 70 -7.28 -7.60 -3.78
N PHE A 71 -6.32 -6.69 -3.85
CA PHE A 71 -5.64 -6.13 -2.70
C PHE A 71 -5.81 -4.62 -2.66
N ARG A 72 -5.93 -4.07 -1.46
CA ARG A 72 -5.90 -2.64 -1.21
C ARG A 72 -4.57 -2.28 -0.59
N LEU A 73 -3.90 -1.29 -1.18
CA LEU A 73 -2.68 -0.68 -0.69
C LEU A 73 -3.02 0.70 -0.10
N TYR A 74 -2.58 0.93 1.13
CA TYR A 74 -2.93 2.13 1.89
C TYR A 74 -1.79 2.62 2.79
N SER A 75 -1.89 3.87 3.26
CA SER A 75 -0.93 4.41 4.23
C SER A 75 -1.22 3.88 5.64
N LEU A 76 -0.20 3.35 6.31
CA LEU A 76 -0.20 2.98 7.72
C LEU A 76 0.00 4.20 8.64
N ASP A 77 0.43 5.33 8.08
CA ASP A 77 0.62 6.57 8.84
C ASP A 77 -0.59 7.51 8.66
N PRO A 78 -1.47 7.64 9.68
CA PRO A 78 -2.65 8.51 9.58
C PRO A 78 -2.30 10.00 9.49
N ARG A 79 -1.06 10.40 9.81
CA ARG A 79 -0.62 11.79 9.62
C ARG A 79 -0.22 12.08 8.18
N HIS A 80 0.03 11.03 7.41
CA HIS A 80 0.47 11.08 6.02
C HIS A 80 -0.35 10.12 5.16
N PRO A 81 -1.66 10.37 5.02
CA PRO A 81 -2.49 9.56 4.15
C PRO A 81 -2.04 9.67 2.68
N LEU A 82 -2.44 8.67 1.89
CA LEU A 82 -2.32 8.78 0.44
C LEU A 82 -3.36 9.79 -0.06
N THR A 83 -2.89 10.77 -0.80
CA THR A 83 -3.72 11.56 -1.70
C THR A 83 -3.87 10.82 -3.02
N GLU A 84 -4.87 11.17 -3.83
CA GLU A 84 -5.05 10.61 -5.18
C GLU A 84 -3.75 10.62 -5.99
N ARG A 85 -3.10 11.79 -6.08
CA ARG A 85 -1.81 11.96 -6.77
C ARG A 85 -0.70 11.04 -6.23
N LYS A 86 -0.67 10.77 -4.92
CA LYS A 86 0.31 9.85 -4.35
C LYS A 86 -0.03 8.40 -4.72
N ALA A 87 -1.31 8.02 -4.65
CA ALA A 87 -1.76 6.68 -5.05
C ALA A 87 -1.49 6.42 -6.55
N GLU A 88 -1.74 7.41 -7.42
CA GLU A 88 -1.38 7.35 -8.84
C GLU A 88 0.14 7.21 -9.04
N GLY A 89 0.93 7.97 -8.28
CA GLY A 89 2.39 7.89 -8.32
C GLY A 89 2.91 6.52 -7.89
N VAL A 90 2.24 5.86 -6.94
CA VAL A 90 2.55 4.48 -6.54
C VAL A 90 2.15 3.51 -7.64
N ALA A 91 0.97 3.65 -8.25
CA ALA A 91 0.52 2.81 -9.36
C ALA A 91 1.51 2.84 -10.54
N GLU A 92 1.97 4.03 -10.91
CA GLU A 92 2.97 4.21 -11.98
C GLU A 92 4.33 3.58 -11.65
N ALA A 93 4.73 3.59 -10.37
CA ALA A 93 5.96 2.93 -9.94
C ALA A 93 5.84 1.40 -10.05
N LEU A 94 4.71 0.83 -9.62
CA LEU A 94 4.46 -0.61 -9.66
C LEU A 94 4.24 -1.12 -11.09
N LYS A 95 3.63 -0.32 -11.96
CA LYS A 95 3.43 -0.67 -13.38
C LYS A 95 4.74 -0.93 -14.11
N ARG A 96 5.84 -0.30 -13.69
CA ARG A 96 7.18 -0.54 -14.26
C ARG A 96 7.75 -1.91 -13.89
N GLN A 97 7.25 -2.52 -12.82
CA GLN A 97 7.69 -3.82 -12.33
C GLN A 97 6.88 -4.98 -12.91
N ASP A 98 5.73 -4.70 -13.56
CA ASP A 98 4.85 -5.70 -14.18
C ASP A 98 4.39 -6.82 -13.23
N MET A 99 4.21 -6.48 -11.94
CA MET A 99 3.90 -7.44 -10.88
C MET A 99 2.40 -7.68 -10.65
N PHE A 100 1.55 -6.79 -11.16
CA PHE A 100 0.09 -6.82 -10.95
C PHE A 100 -0.61 -6.67 -12.31
N ASP A 101 -1.73 -7.39 -12.48
CA ASP A 101 -2.48 -7.46 -13.73
C ASP A 101 -3.25 -6.15 -13.98
N GLU A 102 -3.96 -5.66 -12.95
CA GLU A 102 -4.69 -4.41 -13.00
C GLU A 102 -4.45 -3.56 -11.75
N MET A 103 -4.51 -2.24 -11.91
CA MET A 103 -4.31 -1.29 -10.82
C MET A 103 -5.18 -0.04 -11.04
N TRP A 104 -5.87 0.40 -10.00
CA TRP A 104 -6.70 1.61 -10.06
C TRP A 104 -6.80 2.31 -8.70
N VAL A 105 -7.01 3.62 -8.74
CA VAL A 105 -7.05 4.46 -7.53
C VAL A 105 -8.51 4.69 -7.12
N GLU A 106 -8.79 4.55 -5.83
CA GLU A 106 -10.12 4.80 -5.26
C GLU A 106 -10.05 5.66 -4.00
N PRO A 107 -11.10 6.43 -3.69
CA PRO A 107 -11.27 7.02 -2.37
C PRO A 107 -11.32 5.91 -1.31
N ARG A 108 -10.63 6.11 -0.19
CA ARG A 108 -10.72 5.23 0.96
C ARG A 108 -11.93 5.63 1.80
N TRP A 109 -13.04 4.91 1.63
CA TRP A 109 -14.18 5.07 2.53
C TRP A 109 -13.81 4.62 3.94
N PRO A 110 -14.39 5.26 4.98
CA PRO A 110 -14.23 4.78 6.34
C PRO A 110 -14.78 3.36 6.41
N GLU A 111 -14.01 2.44 6.99
CA GLU A 111 -14.57 1.15 7.35
C GLU A 111 -15.66 1.43 8.37
N GLU A 112 -16.91 1.08 8.05
CA GLU A 112 -18.02 1.19 8.99
C GLU A 112 -17.61 0.39 10.22
N GLY A 113 -17.30 1.12 11.30
CA GLY A 113 -16.96 0.49 12.57
C GLY A 113 -18.09 -0.43 12.97
N GLU A 114 -17.73 -1.62 13.44
CA GLU A 114 -18.60 -2.57 14.15
C GLU A 114 -19.78 -1.84 14.80
N GLU A 115 -21.00 -2.20 14.39
CA GLU A 115 -22.21 -1.87 15.14
C GLU A 115 -21.99 -2.36 16.56
N VAL A 116 -21.69 -1.44 17.48
CA VAL A 116 -21.81 -1.72 18.90
C VAL A 116 -23.30 -1.94 19.14
N GLU A 117 -23.68 -3.21 19.29
CA GLU A 117 -25.02 -3.61 19.74
C GLU A 117 -25.37 -2.76 20.96
N ALA A 118 -26.27 -1.80 20.75
CA ALA A 118 -26.88 -1.06 21.84
C ALA A 118 -27.85 -2.01 22.54
N GLU A 119 -27.35 -2.76 23.52
CA GLU A 119 -28.21 -3.48 24.45
C GLU A 119 -29.15 -2.46 25.12
N SER A 120 -30.45 -2.75 25.00
CA SER A 120 -31.59 -1.92 25.38
C SER A 120 -31.82 -1.85 26.89
#